data_AF-A0A362XFJ9-F1
#
_entry.id   AF-A0A362XFJ9-F1
#
_cell.length_a   1.000
_cell.length_b   1.000
_cell.length_c   1.000
_cell.angle_alpha   90.00
_cell.angle_beta   90.00
_cell.angle_gamma   90.00
#
_symmetry.space_group_name_H-M   'P 1'
#
loop_
_entity.id
_entity.type
_entity.pdbx_description
1 polymer ?
#
loop_
_entity_poly.entity_id
_entity_poly.type
_entity_poly.pdbx_seq_one_letter_code
_entity_poly.pdbx_strand_id
1 'polypeptide(L)'
;MENQDQSSEKSTLAFELIELKPDSYTQLELDNLVGELQRLLINAPVEKIGKHVSQIKRVFDIKLKELQEKEKVAFLANGGNEIDFYFHSKSAKDFQELHREYRQKKEAFRVNFERQIQQNLQTKQGIIEEIKSLISTEENINTTFSQFRELQNKWRETGPVPKTENDNLWANYHHHVERFYDFLDLNREFRDKDFKHNYEEKIKIVERAEALINEANFQQAYNELQQLHRIWKEELGPVSKEHRAGIWERFSNATKVMHDKRQEFQKKRDEEIQTRLTQKKELLENFKRELATIANSHQGIQAQFKKLVSIRESFYQIEGVPYSLQKSLIAELKKLFGQFSKAKNDFYKSQKKDQRDRITQKKELIAKAELLKDSDNFDETTPLFIALQKDWKAIGPVPRKIGDPLWKTFKLTCNYYFDRLHGNAKVAKQKQSPLDKVFNERSHLKKLMEEVIAEIRQLENNLEFFNSDDTSNPLIASVLKNIEKKKLELDKLQGQLKKLNVERNKLQKEQDEAAAAEEQKEAEEEKSED
;
A
#
# COMPACT_ATOMS: atom_id res chain seq x y z
N MET A 1 -17.47 16.78 -77.88
CA MET A 1 -16.49 17.42 -76.98
C MET A 1 -17.22 17.71 -75.68
N GLU A 2 -17.65 16.72 -74.92
CA GLU A 2 -16.91 15.66 -74.24
C GLU A 2 -16.07 16.21 -73.07
N ASN A 3 -16.49 15.77 -71.87
CA ASN A 3 -15.85 15.83 -70.56
C ASN A 3 -15.82 17.16 -69.79
N GLN A 4 -16.90 17.41 -69.05
CA GLN A 4 -16.87 17.88 -67.67
C GLN A 4 -18.25 17.61 -67.08
N ASP A 5 -18.39 16.53 -66.29
CA ASP A 5 -19.08 16.50 -64.99
C ASP A 5 -19.23 15.04 -64.50
N GLN A 6 -18.15 14.49 -63.95
CA GLN A 6 -18.19 13.27 -63.13
C GLN A 6 -17.13 13.39 -62.04
N SER A 7 -17.47 14.08 -60.95
CA SER A 7 -16.77 13.95 -59.67
C SER A 7 -17.66 14.46 -58.52
N SER A 8 -18.91 14.00 -58.48
CA SER A 8 -19.68 13.97 -57.24
C SER A 8 -19.76 12.52 -56.75
N GLU A 9 -19.75 12.36 -55.42
CA GLU A 9 -19.97 11.12 -54.67
C GLU A 9 -18.77 10.18 -54.47
N LYS A 10 -17.80 10.63 -53.68
CA LYS A 10 -17.20 9.75 -52.65
C LYS A 10 -17.71 10.17 -51.29
N SER A 11 -18.76 9.48 -50.84
CA SER A 11 -19.20 9.41 -49.45
C SER A 11 -18.00 9.27 -48.52
N THR A 12 -17.61 10.37 -47.88
CA THR A 12 -16.62 10.39 -46.81
C THR A 12 -17.41 10.19 -45.52
N LEU A 13 -17.50 8.95 -45.05
CA LEU A 13 -17.88 8.66 -43.66
C LEU A 13 -17.03 9.55 -42.77
N ALA A 14 -17.66 10.53 -42.10
CA ALA A 14 -16.99 11.47 -41.24
C ALA A 14 -16.24 10.69 -40.15
N PHE A 15 -14.91 10.83 -40.13
CA PHE A 15 -14.09 10.20 -39.10
C PHE A 15 -14.37 10.87 -37.75
N GLU A 16 -15.12 10.20 -36.89
CA GLU A 16 -15.35 10.64 -35.53
C GLU A 16 -14.23 10.15 -34.59
N LEU A 17 -13.57 11.11 -33.95
CA LEU A 17 -12.64 10.85 -32.85
C LEU A 17 -13.45 10.35 -31.66
N ILE A 18 -13.26 9.06 -31.33
CA ILE A 18 -13.88 8.44 -30.16
C ILE A 18 -13.45 9.20 -28.91
N GLU A 19 -14.40 9.52 -28.03
CA GLU A 19 -14.11 10.20 -26.77
C GLU A 19 -13.15 9.38 -25.90
N LEU A 20 -12.08 10.03 -25.43
CA LEU A 20 -11.04 9.42 -24.60
C LEU A 20 -11.55 9.11 -23.20
N LYS A 21 -11.84 7.84 -22.93
CA LYS A 21 -12.07 7.31 -21.58
C LYS A 21 -10.73 6.91 -20.95
N PRO A 22 -10.62 6.92 -19.61
CA PRO A 22 -9.39 6.58 -18.90
C PRO A 22 -8.75 5.23 -19.32
N ASP A 23 -9.59 4.28 -19.78
CA ASP A 23 -9.19 2.91 -20.13
C ASP A 23 -9.38 2.54 -21.61
N SER A 24 -9.57 3.51 -22.52
CA SER A 24 -9.96 3.24 -23.93
C SER A 24 -9.05 2.27 -24.71
N TYR A 25 -7.80 2.07 -24.29
CA TYR A 25 -6.82 1.25 -25.00
C TYR A 25 -6.26 0.09 -24.18
N THR A 26 -6.56 -0.01 -22.89
CA THR A 26 -5.92 -0.98 -21.98
C THR A 26 -6.28 -2.43 -22.30
N GLN A 27 -7.46 -2.65 -22.89
CA GLN A 27 -7.95 -3.97 -23.31
C GLN A 27 -7.38 -4.44 -24.65
N LEU A 28 -6.75 -3.57 -25.45
CA LEU A 28 -6.21 -3.95 -26.75
C LEU A 28 -4.89 -4.71 -26.61
N GLU A 29 -4.70 -5.72 -27.44
CA GLU A 29 -3.42 -6.42 -27.60
C GLU A 29 -2.40 -5.59 -28.39
N LEU A 30 -1.12 -5.98 -28.35
CA LEU A 30 -0.03 -5.22 -28.97
C LEU A 30 -0.29 -4.95 -30.47
N ASP A 31 -0.73 -5.95 -31.23
CA ASP A 31 -1.03 -5.80 -32.66
C ASP A 31 -2.22 -4.87 -32.91
N ASN A 32 -3.23 -4.92 -32.04
CA ASN A 32 -4.40 -4.05 -32.13
C ASN A 32 -4.06 -2.59 -31.77
N LEU A 33 -3.11 -2.37 -30.85
CA LEU A 33 -2.58 -1.04 -30.53
C LEU A 33 -1.81 -0.45 -31.71
N VAL A 34 -1.02 -1.27 -32.41
CA VAL A 34 -0.34 -0.90 -33.67
C VAL A 34 -1.38 -0.55 -34.74
N GLY A 35 -2.39 -1.39 -34.92
CA GLY A 35 -3.49 -1.16 -35.87
C GLY A 35 -4.28 0.12 -35.58
N GLU A 36 -4.57 0.42 -34.31
CA GLU A 36 -5.25 1.66 -33.92
C GLU A 36 -4.37 2.90 -34.16
N LEU A 37 -3.07 2.83 -33.87
CA LEU A 37 -2.15 3.93 -34.19
C LEU A 37 -2.11 4.17 -35.70
N GLN A 38 -2.05 3.11 -36.50
CA GLN A 38 -2.09 3.20 -37.96
C GLN A 38 -3.41 3.80 -38.44
N ARG A 39 -4.55 3.34 -37.92
CA ARG A 39 -5.89 3.87 -38.24
C ARG A 39 -5.99 5.37 -37.94
N LEU A 40 -5.48 5.81 -36.80
CA LEU A 40 -5.44 7.23 -36.42
C LEU A 40 -4.54 8.04 -37.37
N LEU A 41 -3.39 7.50 -37.78
CA LEU A 41 -2.47 8.21 -38.67
C LEU A 41 -2.96 8.36 -40.10
N ILE A 42 -3.86 7.48 -40.54
CA ILE A 42 -4.46 7.50 -41.89
C ILE A 42 -5.70 8.39 -41.90
N ASN A 43 -6.57 8.26 -40.90
CA ASN A 43 -7.94 8.80 -40.99
C ASN A 43 -8.16 10.08 -40.18
N ALA A 44 -7.20 10.50 -39.34
CA ALA A 44 -7.38 11.62 -38.42
C ALA A 44 -6.38 12.76 -38.66
N PRO A 45 -6.78 14.02 -38.43
CA PRO A 45 -5.86 15.15 -38.42
C PRO A 45 -4.82 15.02 -37.29
N VAL A 46 -3.54 15.19 -37.64
CA VAL A 46 -2.38 14.90 -36.77
C VAL A 46 -2.36 15.76 -35.50
N GLU A 47 -2.91 16.98 -35.57
CA GLU A 47 -3.00 17.92 -34.47
C GLU A 47 -4.05 17.52 -33.42
N LYS A 48 -5.04 16.71 -33.78
CA LYS A 48 -6.12 16.28 -32.86
C LYS A 48 -5.85 14.93 -32.19
N ILE A 49 -5.00 14.08 -32.77
CA ILE A 49 -4.74 12.72 -32.23
C ILE A 49 -3.70 12.65 -31.12
N GLY A 50 -3.07 13.77 -30.73
CA GLY A 50 -1.91 13.73 -29.82
C GLY A 50 -2.18 13.06 -28.47
N LYS A 51 -3.38 13.20 -27.93
CA LYS A 51 -3.79 12.51 -26.69
C LYS A 51 -3.92 11.00 -26.89
N HIS A 52 -4.55 10.56 -27.98
CA HIS A 52 -4.71 9.16 -28.35
C HIS A 52 -3.35 8.48 -28.55
N VAL A 53 -2.46 9.10 -29.35
CA VAL A 53 -1.11 8.55 -29.59
C VAL A 53 -0.33 8.41 -28.29
N SER A 54 -0.44 9.39 -27.38
CA SER A 54 0.23 9.34 -26.08
C SER A 54 -0.29 8.19 -25.20
N GLN A 55 -1.61 7.97 -25.19
CA GLN A 55 -2.20 6.87 -24.40
C GLN A 55 -1.89 5.51 -25.01
N ILE A 56 -2.03 5.35 -26.32
CA ILE A 56 -1.66 4.12 -27.04
C ILE A 56 -0.19 3.79 -26.76
N LYS A 57 0.72 4.76 -26.90
CA LYS A 57 2.14 4.56 -26.58
C LYS A 57 2.34 4.09 -25.15
N ARG A 58 1.70 4.74 -24.19
CA ARG A 58 1.82 4.35 -22.77
C ARG A 58 1.35 2.91 -22.53
N VAL A 59 0.20 2.53 -23.08
CA VAL A 59 -0.33 1.16 -22.92
C VAL A 59 0.56 0.15 -23.63
N PHE A 60 1.02 0.47 -24.85
CA PHE A 60 1.91 -0.36 -25.64
C PHE A 60 3.23 -0.62 -24.91
N ASP A 61 3.88 0.42 -24.38
CA ASP A 61 5.15 0.32 -23.64
C ASP A 61 5.00 -0.59 -22.40
N ILE A 62 3.87 -0.51 -21.69
CA ILE A 62 3.58 -1.35 -20.52
C ILE A 62 3.43 -2.81 -20.95
N LYS A 63 2.56 -3.10 -21.92
CA LYS A 63 2.30 -4.47 -22.40
C LYS A 63 3.54 -5.10 -23.04
N LEU A 64 4.33 -4.32 -23.76
CA LEU A 64 5.57 -4.80 -24.37
C LEU A 64 6.59 -5.19 -23.31
N LYS A 65 6.72 -4.40 -22.24
CA LYS A 65 7.60 -4.72 -21.11
C LYS A 65 7.15 -5.99 -20.38
N GLU A 66 5.84 -6.18 -20.19
CA GLU A 66 5.29 -7.40 -19.60
C GLU A 66 5.55 -8.63 -20.47
N LEU A 67 5.42 -8.51 -21.79
CA LEU A 67 5.74 -9.59 -22.73
C LEU A 67 7.23 -9.93 -22.71
N GLN A 68 8.09 -8.92 -22.74
CA GLN A 68 9.54 -9.08 -22.65
C GLN A 68 9.95 -9.79 -21.34
N GLU A 69 9.36 -9.40 -20.21
CA GLU A 69 9.66 -10.05 -18.91
C GLU A 69 9.19 -11.51 -18.90
N LYS A 70 8.02 -11.81 -19.45
CA LYS A 70 7.52 -13.18 -19.57
C LYS A 70 8.45 -14.05 -20.41
N GLU A 71 8.88 -13.56 -21.57
CA GLU A 71 9.82 -14.27 -22.44
C GLU A 71 11.19 -14.44 -21.79
N LYS A 72 11.67 -13.42 -21.06
CA LYS A 72 12.91 -13.49 -20.30
C LYS A 72 12.85 -14.57 -19.21
N VAL A 73 11.77 -14.60 -18.43
CA VAL A 73 11.57 -15.62 -17.39
C VAL A 73 11.49 -17.02 -18.01
N ALA A 74 10.77 -17.19 -19.13
CA ALA A 74 10.69 -18.47 -19.83
C ALA A 74 12.06 -18.91 -20.39
N PHE A 75 12.86 -17.98 -20.91
CA PHE A 75 14.21 -18.25 -21.41
C PHE A 75 15.16 -18.71 -20.30
N LEU A 76 15.13 -18.04 -19.14
CA LEU A 76 15.90 -18.45 -17.96
C LEU A 76 15.44 -19.81 -17.41
N ALA A 77 14.13 -20.08 -17.41
CA ALA A 77 13.57 -21.37 -16.97
C ALA A 77 14.01 -22.55 -17.87
N ASN A 78 14.26 -22.29 -19.15
CA ASN A 78 14.78 -23.27 -20.10
C ASN A 78 16.32 -23.43 -20.05
N GLY A 79 16.99 -22.82 -19.06
CA GLY A 79 18.43 -22.95 -18.85
C GLY A 79 19.29 -21.94 -19.62
N GLY A 80 18.70 -20.89 -20.20
CA GLY A 80 19.44 -19.80 -20.84
C GLY A 80 20.11 -18.86 -19.84
N ASN A 81 21.23 -18.24 -20.22
CA ASN A 81 21.90 -17.21 -19.41
C ASN A 81 21.31 -15.82 -19.70
N GLU A 82 21.15 -14.99 -18.68
CA GLU A 82 20.56 -13.64 -18.81
C GLU A 82 21.24 -12.74 -19.86
N ILE A 83 22.55 -12.92 -20.06
CA ILE A 83 23.38 -12.16 -21.01
C ILE A 83 23.02 -12.49 -22.47
N ASP A 84 22.50 -13.69 -22.73
CA ASP A 84 22.19 -14.18 -24.08
C ASP A 84 20.73 -13.91 -24.49
N PHE A 85 19.94 -13.26 -23.64
CA PHE A 85 18.53 -12.96 -23.92
C PHE A 85 18.36 -11.76 -24.86
N TYR A 86 17.81 -12.00 -26.06
CA TYR A 86 17.44 -10.98 -27.02
C TYR A 86 15.96 -11.02 -27.37
N PHE A 87 15.24 -9.95 -27.07
CA PHE A 87 13.81 -9.81 -27.34
C PHE A 87 13.56 -9.21 -28.72
N HIS A 88 12.87 -9.96 -29.59
CA HIS A 88 12.48 -9.52 -30.94
C HIS A 88 10.96 -9.55 -31.07
N SER A 89 10.35 -8.40 -31.34
CA SER A 89 8.91 -8.28 -31.57
C SER A 89 8.62 -7.49 -32.83
N LYS A 90 7.87 -8.10 -33.77
CA LYS A 90 7.39 -7.42 -34.97
C LYS A 90 6.52 -6.21 -34.62
N SER A 91 5.56 -6.39 -33.72
CA SER A 91 4.69 -5.32 -33.24
C SER A 91 5.48 -4.14 -32.65
N ALA A 92 6.59 -4.41 -31.94
CA ALA A 92 7.48 -3.36 -31.45
C ALA A 92 8.13 -2.55 -32.56
N LYS A 93 8.60 -3.21 -33.62
CA LYS A 93 9.17 -2.56 -34.79
C LYS A 93 8.12 -1.72 -35.53
N ASP A 94 6.97 -2.32 -35.82
CA ASP A 94 5.85 -1.67 -36.52
C ASP A 94 5.36 -0.43 -35.73
N PHE A 95 5.25 -0.56 -34.40
CA PHE A 95 4.91 0.56 -33.53
C PHE A 95 5.92 1.70 -33.60
N GLN A 96 7.22 1.38 -33.55
CA GLN A 96 8.29 2.39 -33.61
C GLN A 96 8.29 3.14 -34.96
N GLU A 97 8.05 2.44 -36.06
CA GLU A 97 7.94 3.03 -37.39
C GLU A 97 6.74 3.98 -37.48
N LEU A 98 5.54 3.54 -37.07
CA LEU A 98 4.34 4.39 -37.04
C LEU A 98 4.49 5.59 -36.10
N HIS A 99 5.10 5.39 -34.93
CA HIS A 99 5.33 6.48 -33.99
C HIS A 99 6.37 7.48 -34.52
N ARG A 100 7.35 7.03 -35.32
CA ARG A 100 8.27 7.93 -36.04
C ARG A 100 7.51 8.70 -37.12
N GLU A 101 6.66 8.05 -37.91
CA GLU A 101 5.81 8.69 -38.92
C GLU A 101 4.92 9.77 -38.29
N TYR A 102 4.26 9.46 -37.17
CA TYR A 102 3.49 10.43 -36.40
C TYR A 102 4.32 11.68 -36.04
N ARG A 103 5.53 11.48 -35.49
CA ARG A 103 6.42 12.59 -35.12
C ARG A 103 6.79 13.45 -36.34
N GLN A 104 7.06 12.82 -37.48
CA GLN A 104 7.37 13.53 -38.73
C GLN A 104 6.17 14.31 -39.25
N LYS A 105 4.97 13.71 -39.33
CA LYS A 105 3.74 14.40 -39.72
C LYS A 105 3.40 15.56 -38.80
N LYS A 106 3.58 15.37 -37.48
CA LYS A 106 3.32 16.42 -36.47
C LYS A 106 4.28 17.60 -36.64
N GLU A 107 5.57 17.32 -36.84
CA GLU A 107 6.56 18.38 -37.04
C GLU A 107 6.34 19.11 -38.37
N ALA A 108 6.04 18.37 -39.45
CA ALA A 108 5.68 18.97 -40.74
C ALA A 108 4.44 19.87 -40.62
N PHE A 109 3.40 19.44 -39.90
CA PHE A 109 2.24 20.28 -39.60
C PHE A 109 2.63 21.54 -38.83
N ARG A 110 3.45 21.42 -37.77
CA ARG A 110 3.92 22.56 -36.96
C ARG A 110 4.63 23.59 -37.84
N VAL A 111 5.58 23.15 -38.67
CA VAL A 111 6.36 24.01 -39.56
C VAL A 111 5.47 24.66 -40.63
N ASN A 112 4.55 23.90 -41.23
CA ASN A 112 3.63 24.45 -42.23
C ASN A 112 2.65 25.46 -41.62
N PHE A 113 2.13 25.18 -40.42
CA PHE A 113 1.27 26.11 -39.69
C PHE A 113 2.01 27.39 -39.31
N GLU A 114 3.25 27.27 -38.83
CA GLU A 114 4.13 28.41 -38.54
C GLU A 114 4.42 29.25 -39.78
N ARG A 115 4.65 28.61 -40.93
CA ARG A 115 4.77 29.30 -42.22
C ARG A 115 3.47 30.02 -42.60
N GLN A 116 2.32 29.36 -42.45
CA GLN A 116 1.02 29.94 -42.79
C GLN A 116 0.70 31.18 -41.97
N ILE A 117 0.93 31.16 -40.64
CA ILE A 117 0.67 32.33 -39.80
C ILE A 117 1.60 33.50 -40.15
N GLN A 118 2.84 33.24 -40.57
CA GLN A 118 3.76 34.28 -41.04
C GLN A 118 3.34 34.85 -42.39
N GLN A 119 2.85 34.00 -43.31
CA GLN A 119 2.25 34.47 -44.57
C GLN A 119 1.00 35.32 -44.31
N ASN A 120 0.11 34.88 -43.42
CA ASN A 120 -1.06 35.66 -43.02
C ASN A 120 -0.66 37.03 -42.45
N LEU A 121 0.42 37.10 -41.65
CA LEU A 121 0.95 38.37 -41.14
C LEU A 121 1.37 39.28 -42.30
N GLN A 122 2.11 38.77 -43.28
CA GLN A 122 2.52 39.54 -44.47
C GLN A 122 1.30 40.00 -45.28
N THR A 123 0.31 39.14 -45.50
CA THR A 123 -0.93 39.50 -46.20
C THR A 123 -1.68 40.61 -45.47
N LYS A 124 -1.81 40.51 -44.14
CA LYS A 124 -2.46 41.55 -43.32
C LYS A 124 -1.69 42.86 -43.34
N GLN A 125 -0.35 42.82 -43.30
CA GLN A 125 0.48 44.02 -43.47
C GLN A 125 0.28 44.65 -44.87
N GLY A 126 0.24 43.84 -45.93
CA GLY A 126 -0.03 44.30 -47.29
C GLY A 126 -1.40 44.97 -47.43
N ILE A 127 -2.45 44.37 -46.83
CA ILE A 127 -3.80 44.98 -46.80
C ILE A 127 -3.77 46.36 -46.15
N ILE A 128 -3.00 46.55 -45.07
CA ILE A 128 -2.87 47.86 -44.41
C ILE A 128 -2.22 48.88 -45.35
N GLU A 129 -1.18 48.50 -46.09
CA GLU A 129 -0.56 49.40 -47.09
C GLU A 129 -1.50 49.70 -48.26
N GLU A 130 -2.30 48.73 -48.71
CA GLU A 130 -3.33 48.94 -49.73
C GLU A 130 -4.42 49.91 -49.23
N ILE A 131 -4.88 49.78 -47.99
CA ILE A 131 -5.83 50.75 -47.38
C ILE A 131 -5.21 52.16 -47.32
N LYS A 132 -3.91 52.28 -47.04
CA LYS A 132 -3.22 53.58 -47.05
C LYS A 132 -3.19 54.20 -48.44
N SER A 133 -2.91 53.41 -49.48
CA SER A 133 -2.81 53.93 -50.84
C SER A 133 -4.16 54.38 -51.40
N LEU A 134 -5.27 53.76 -51.00
CA LEU A 134 -6.63 54.20 -51.38
C LEU A 134 -6.95 55.65 -51.02
N ILE A 135 -6.29 56.20 -49.99
CA ILE A 135 -6.48 57.59 -49.56
C ILE A 135 -5.76 58.58 -50.51
N SER A 136 -4.76 58.11 -51.26
CA SER A 136 -3.93 58.94 -52.15
C SER A 136 -4.31 58.87 -53.63
N THR A 137 -5.23 57.98 -54.03
CA THR A 137 -5.61 57.78 -55.43
C THR A 137 -6.76 58.70 -55.82
N GLU A 138 -6.61 59.45 -56.92
CA GLU A 138 -7.69 60.26 -57.52
C GLU A 138 -8.65 59.37 -58.34
N GLU A 139 -9.41 58.50 -57.66
CA GLU A 139 -10.47 57.68 -58.24
C GLU A 139 -11.88 58.16 -57.82
N ASN A 140 -12.92 57.60 -58.46
CA ASN A 140 -14.31 57.85 -58.05
C ASN A 140 -14.58 57.20 -56.68
N ILE A 141 -15.21 57.93 -55.76
CA ILE A 141 -15.49 57.50 -54.38
C ILE A 141 -16.20 56.13 -54.30
N ASN A 142 -17.08 55.80 -55.26
CA ASN A 142 -17.75 54.50 -55.28
C ASN A 142 -16.79 53.33 -55.53
N THR A 143 -15.78 53.50 -56.40
CA THR A 143 -14.80 52.43 -56.69
C THR A 143 -13.84 52.25 -55.52
N THR A 144 -13.36 53.36 -54.94
CA THR A 144 -12.52 53.36 -53.75
C THR A 144 -13.21 52.72 -52.55
N PHE A 145 -14.51 52.95 -52.36
CA PHE A 145 -15.28 52.32 -51.27
C PHE A 145 -15.46 50.80 -51.50
N SER A 146 -15.72 50.38 -52.74
CA SER A 146 -15.83 48.95 -53.08
C SER A 146 -14.51 48.23 -52.82
N GLN A 147 -13.38 48.79 -53.27
CA GLN A 147 -12.03 48.26 -53.03
C GLN A 147 -11.74 48.17 -51.52
N PHE A 148 -12.10 49.20 -50.75
CA PHE A 148 -11.96 49.17 -49.29
C PHE A 148 -12.75 48.01 -48.67
N ARG A 149 -14.01 47.78 -49.08
CA ARG A 149 -14.81 46.65 -48.58
C ARG A 149 -14.21 45.30 -48.94
N GLU A 150 -13.64 45.16 -50.13
CA GLU A 150 -12.91 43.95 -50.53
C GLU A 150 -11.68 43.73 -49.63
N LEU A 151 -10.92 44.77 -49.32
CA LEU A 151 -9.78 44.70 -48.39
C LEU A 151 -10.21 44.31 -46.98
N GLN A 152 -11.33 44.84 -46.48
CA GLN A 152 -11.93 44.43 -45.21
C GLN A 152 -12.36 42.95 -45.24
N ASN A 153 -12.94 42.47 -46.34
CA ASN A 153 -13.28 41.05 -46.51
C ASN A 153 -12.03 40.18 -46.49
N LYS A 154 -11.01 40.55 -47.27
CA LYS A 154 -9.71 39.86 -47.31
C LYS A 154 -9.06 39.81 -45.94
N TRP A 155 -9.13 40.89 -45.16
CA TRP A 155 -8.59 40.94 -43.80
C TRP A 155 -9.28 39.93 -42.88
N ARG A 156 -10.61 39.79 -43.00
CA ARG A 156 -11.44 38.86 -42.22
C ARG A 156 -11.21 37.41 -42.61
N GLU A 157 -11.07 37.14 -43.90
CA GLU A 157 -10.79 35.79 -44.44
C GLU A 157 -9.35 35.35 -44.17
N THR A 158 -8.43 36.30 -44.03
CA THR A 158 -7.03 35.99 -43.69
C THR A 158 -6.96 35.45 -42.26
N GLY A 159 -6.45 34.22 -42.16
CA GLY A 159 -6.40 33.45 -40.92
C GLY A 159 -5.51 34.03 -39.81
N PRO A 160 -5.17 33.21 -38.79
CA PRO A 160 -4.47 33.69 -37.61
C PRO A 160 -3.05 34.17 -37.93
N VAL A 161 -2.55 35.08 -37.10
CA VAL A 161 -1.19 35.66 -37.15
C VAL A 161 -0.42 35.34 -35.87
N PRO A 162 0.91 35.55 -35.81
CA PRO A 162 1.67 35.39 -34.58
C PRO A 162 1.11 36.25 -33.44
N LYS A 163 0.94 35.65 -32.26
CA LYS A 163 0.32 36.32 -31.10
C LYS A 163 1.02 37.61 -30.68
N THR A 164 2.34 37.66 -30.85
CA THR A 164 3.17 38.83 -30.50
C THR A 164 2.86 40.05 -31.36
N GLU A 165 2.46 39.84 -32.62
CA GLU A 165 2.21 40.90 -33.59
C GLU A 165 0.74 41.32 -33.66
N ASN A 166 -0.17 40.47 -33.17
CA ASN A 166 -1.61 40.64 -33.38
C ASN A 166 -2.16 41.99 -32.89
N ASP A 167 -1.72 42.46 -31.73
CA ASP A 167 -2.23 43.71 -31.15
C ASP A 167 -1.74 44.95 -31.90
N ASN A 168 -0.45 44.97 -32.27
CA ASN A 168 0.13 46.06 -33.07
C ASN A 168 -0.50 46.09 -34.47
N LEU A 169 -0.57 44.93 -35.12
CA LEU A 169 -1.16 44.78 -36.45
C LEU A 169 -2.62 45.26 -36.47
N TRP A 170 -3.40 44.91 -35.45
CA TRP A 170 -4.77 45.36 -35.32
C TRP A 170 -4.89 46.87 -35.07
N ALA A 171 -4.04 47.44 -34.21
CA ALA A 171 -4.03 48.88 -33.93
C ALA A 171 -3.72 49.70 -35.21
N ASN A 172 -2.75 49.25 -36.01
CA ASN A 172 -2.42 49.88 -37.28
C ASN A 172 -3.57 49.78 -38.28
N TYR A 173 -4.15 48.58 -38.45
CA TYR A 173 -5.31 48.40 -39.31
C TYR A 173 -6.46 49.32 -38.90
N HIS A 174 -6.80 49.37 -37.61
CA HIS A 174 -7.87 50.23 -37.11
C HIS A 174 -7.60 51.72 -37.37
N HIS A 175 -6.38 52.19 -37.12
CA HIS A 175 -5.99 53.57 -37.41
C HIS A 175 -6.20 53.94 -38.88
N HIS A 176 -5.80 53.05 -39.81
CA HIS A 176 -5.96 53.30 -41.25
C HIS A 176 -7.40 53.17 -41.73
N VAL A 177 -8.18 52.27 -41.13
CA VAL A 177 -9.63 52.21 -41.33
C VAL A 177 -10.29 53.52 -40.89
N GLU A 178 -10.01 54.02 -39.68
CA GLU A 178 -10.55 55.30 -39.20
C GLU A 178 -10.18 56.45 -40.13
N ARG A 179 -8.91 56.52 -40.54
CA ARG A 179 -8.42 57.55 -41.47
C ARG A 179 -9.11 57.48 -42.84
N PHE A 180 -9.43 56.27 -43.32
CA PHE A 180 -10.21 56.09 -44.54
C PHE A 180 -11.64 56.62 -44.40
N TYR A 181 -12.31 56.35 -43.27
CA TYR A 181 -13.64 56.91 -43.01
C TYR A 181 -13.63 58.44 -42.84
N ASP A 182 -12.55 59.01 -42.31
CA ASP A 182 -12.36 60.47 -42.25
C ASP A 182 -12.12 61.07 -43.65
N PHE A 183 -11.46 60.34 -44.55
CA PHE A 183 -11.31 60.75 -45.96
C PHE A 183 -12.65 60.70 -46.73
N LEU A 184 -13.54 59.77 -46.39
CA LEU A 184 -14.83 59.59 -47.05
C LEU A 184 -15.86 60.72 -46.76
N ASP A 185 -15.50 61.73 -45.96
CA ASP A 185 -16.39 62.85 -45.59
C ASP A 185 -16.87 63.70 -46.79
N LEU A 186 -16.36 63.46 -48.00
CA LEU A 186 -16.92 64.01 -49.25
C LEU A 186 -18.29 63.40 -49.64
N ASN A 187 -18.66 62.21 -49.17
CA ASN A 187 -19.95 61.53 -49.46
C ASN A 187 -20.65 61.08 -48.16
N ARG A 188 -21.25 62.06 -47.48
CA ARG A 188 -21.91 61.93 -46.15
C ARG A 188 -22.90 60.76 -46.04
N GLU A 189 -23.62 60.46 -47.11
CA GLU A 189 -24.73 59.49 -47.11
C GLU A 189 -24.28 58.02 -46.90
N PHE A 190 -23.14 57.62 -47.47
CA PHE A 190 -22.61 56.26 -47.31
C PHE A 190 -22.02 56.03 -45.92
N ARG A 191 -21.28 57.03 -45.41
CA ARG A 191 -20.69 57.01 -44.06
C ARG A 191 -21.77 56.89 -42.99
N ASP A 192 -22.80 57.72 -43.07
CA ASP A 192 -23.87 57.76 -42.06
C ASP A 192 -24.67 56.45 -42.06
N LYS A 193 -24.90 55.85 -43.23
CA LYS A 193 -25.59 54.56 -43.37
C LYS A 193 -24.77 53.41 -42.75
N ASP A 194 -23.45 53.38 -42.99
CA ASP A 194 -22.57 52.37 -42.41
C ASP A 194 -22.37 52.56 -40.90
N PHE A 195 -22.28 53.81 -40.42
CA PHE A 195 -22.25 54.11 -38.99
C PHE A 195 -23.53 53.68 -38.28
N LYS A 196 -24.68 53.89 -38.92
CA LYS A 196 -25.97 53.42 -38.39
C LYS A 196 -26.02 51.88 -38.33
N HIS A 197 -25.59 51.19 -39.37
CA HIS A 197 -25.53 49.72 -39.36
C HIS A 197 -24.56 49.19 -38.29
N ASN A 198 -23.34 49.73 -38.22
CA ASN A 198 -22.35 49.37 -37.21
C ASN A 198 -22.88 49.66 -35.80
N TYR A 199 -23.65 50.74 -35.61
CA TYR A 199 -24.27 51.08 -34.33
C TYR A 199 -25.34 50.05 -33.94
N GLU A 200 -26.24 49.69 -34.86
CA GLU A 200 -27.28 48.68 -34.64
C GLU A 200 -26.68 47.30 -34.30
N GLU A 201 -25.65 46.86 -35.02
CA GLU A 201 -24.99 45.58 -34.74
C GLU A 201 -24.20 45.61 -33.43
N LYS A 202 -23.51 46.72 -33.10
CA LYS A 202 -22.83 46.86 -31.81
C LYS A 202 -23.80 46.87 -30.64
N ILE A 203 -24.99 47.47 -30.78
CA ILE A 203 -26.03 47.40 -29.75
C ILE A 203 -26.43 45.94 -29.49
N LYS A 204 -26.69 45.16 -30.54
CA LYS A 204 -27.06 43.73 -30.39
C LYS A 204 -25.98 42.95 -29.65
N ILE A 205 -24.70 43.22 -29.94
CA ILE A 205 -23.57 42.61 -29.22
C ILE A 205 -23.58 42.99 -27.74
N VAL A 206 -23.81 44.25 -27.42
CA VAL A 206 -23.87 44.73 -26.03
C VAL A 206 -25.05 44.12 -25.28
N GLU A 207 -26.24 44.12 -25.87
CA GLU A 207 -27.43 43.52 -25.27
C GLU A 207 -27.24 42.02 -25.03
N ARG A 208 -26.62 41.31 -25.98
CA ARG A 208 -26.27 39.90 -25.78
C ARG A 208 -25.24 39.74 -24.67
N ALA A 209 -24.17 40.55 -24.63
CA ALA A 209 -23.17 40.52 -23.57
C ALA A 209 -23.76 40.80 -22.18
N GLU A 210 -24.71 41.73 -22.07
CA GLU A 210 -25.45 42.01 -20.84
C GLU A 210 -26.34 40.82 -20.44
N ALA A 211 -26.98 40.14 -21.41
CA ALA A 211 -27.78 38.94 -21.14
C ALA A 211 -26.92 37.75 -20.65
N LEU A 212 -25.69 37.60 -21.16
CA LEU A 212 -24.76 36.54 -20.75
C LEU A 212 -24.40 36.60 -19.25
N ILE A 213 -24.52 37.77 -18.63
CA ILE A 213 -24.30 37.93 -17.18
C ILE A 213 -25.25 37.04 -16.39
N ASN A 214 -26.48 36.83 -16.87
CA ASN A 214 -27.52 36.10 -16.15
C ASN A 214 -27.65 34.63 -16.60
N GLU A 215 -26.80 34.16 -17.52
CA GLU A 215 -26.85 32.78 -17.98
C GLU A 215 -26.39 31.80 -16.88
N ALA A 216 -27.07 30.65 -16.79
CA ALA A 216 -26.78 29.64 -15.76
C ALA A 216 -25.43 28.95 -15.97
N ASN A 217 -25.01 28.76 -17.23
CA ASN A 217 -23.76 28.10 -17.57
C ASN A 217 -22.65 29.13 -17.82
N PHE A 218 -21.88 29.43 -16.78
CA PHE A 218 -20.77 30.39 -16.85
C PHE A 218 -19.77 30.07 -17.97
N GLN A 219 -19.45 28.80 -18.21
CA GLN A 219 -18.42 28.43 -19.19
C GLN A 219 -18.88 28.72 -20.62
N GLN A 220 -20.14 28.43 -20.92
CA GLN A 220 -20.75 28.73 -22.21
C GLN A 220 -20.87 30.25 -22.39
N ALA A 221 -21.39 30.95 -21.38
CA ALA A 221 -21.53 32.39 -21.39
C ALA A 221 -20.18 33.11 -21.61
N TYR A 222 -19.12 32.63 -20.94
CA TYR A 222 -17.79 33.20 -21.11
C TYR A 222 -17.21 32.95 -22.50
N ASN A 223 -17.41 31.75 -23.07
CA ASN A 223 -16.97 31.46 -24.44
C ASN A 223 -17.69 32.33 -25.46
N GLU A 224 -19.00 32.54 -25.30
CA GLU A 224 -19.78 33.41 -26.15
C GLU A 224 -19.32 34.88 -26.03
N LEU A 225 -19.05 35.36 -24.81
CA LEU A 225 -18.47 36.68 -24.60
C LEU A 225 -17.13 36.87 -25.35
N GLN A 226 -16.28 35.84 -25.40
CA GLN A 226 -15.04 35.90 -26.20
C GLN A 226 -15.32 36.00 -27.70
N GLN A 227 -16.37 35.33 -28.19
CA GLN A 227 -16.80 35.47 -29.59
C GLN A 227 -17.33 36.88 -29.86
N LEU A 228 -18.13 37.44 -28.95
CA LEU A 228 -18.61 38.82 -29.04
C LEU A 228 -17.46 39.84 -29.07
N HIS A 229 -16.40 39.64 -28.27
CA HIS A 229 -15.18 40.46 -28.36
C HIS A 229 -14.50 40.35 -29.73
N ARG A 230 -14.47 39.14 -30.31
CA ARG A 230 -13.89 38.93 -31.64
C ARG A 230 -14.71 39.66 -32.71
N ILE A 231 -16.03 39.50 -32.71
CA ILE A 231 -16.94 40.17 -33.65
C ILE A 231 -16.81 41.70 -33.52
N TRP A 232 -16.82 42.21 -32.29
CA TRP A 232 -16.61 43.64 -32.00
C TRP A 232 -15.30 44.18 -32.56
N LYS A 233 -14.22 43.39 -32.46
CA LYS A 233 -12.85 43.79 -32.84
C LYS A 233 -12.57 43.61 -34.34
N GLU A 234 -13.12 42.58 -34.97
CA GLU A 234 -12.75 42.14 -36.33
C GLU A 234 -13.82 42.44 -37.39
N GLU A 235 -15.11 42.47 -37.03
CA GLU A 235 -16.20 42.50 -38.02
C GLU A 235 -16.88 43.86 -38.13
N LEU A 236 -16.90 44.66 -37.06
CA LEU A 236 -17.65 45.91 -37.02
C LEU A 236 -16.76 47.14 -37.11
N GLY A 237 -17.12 48.06 -38.01
CA GLY A 237 -16.44 49.32 -38.23
C GLY A 237 -16.66 50.35 -37.10
N PRO A 238 -16.11 51.57 -37.26
CA PRO A 238 -16.37 52.66 -36.33
C PRO A 238 -17.85 53.08 -36.34
N VAL A 239 -18.28 53.68 -35.22
CA VAL A 239 -19.59 54.33 -35.06
C VAL A 239 -19.39 55.83 -34.87
N SER A 240 -20.47 56.61 -34.98
CA SER A 240 -20.43 58.07 -34.76
C SER A 240 -19.82 58.44 -33.39
N LYS A 241 -19.18 59.61 -33.33
CA LYS A 241 -18.50 60.09 -32.11
C LYS A 241 -19.44 60.16 -30.90
N GLU A 242 -20.71 60.53 -31.13
CA GLU A 242 -21.75 60.62 -30.09
C GLU A 242 -22.04 59.28 -29.41
N HIS A 243 -22.04 58.18 -30.19
CA HIS A 243 -22.42 56.86 -29.69
C HIS A 243 -21.24 55.99 -29.24
N ARG A 244 -20.02 56.31 -29.70
CA ARG A 244 -18.81 55.51 -29.43
C ARG A 244 -18.57 55.29 -27.94
N ALA A 245 -18.61 56.34 -27.14
CA ALA A 245 -18.33 56.26 -25.70
C ALA A 245 -19.38 55.43 -24.95
N GLY A 246 -20.67 55.70 -25.21
CA GLY A 246 -21.77 55.04 -24.50
C GLY A 246 -21.85 53.53 -24.74
N ILE A 247 -21.71 53.08 -25.99
CA ILE A 247 -21.74 51.63 -26.26
C ILE A 247 -20.49 50.94 -25.69
N TRP A 248 -19.32 51.57 -25.83
CA TRP A 248 -18.08 51.00 -25.28
C TRP A 248 -18.17 50.85 -23.76
N GLU A 249 -18.69 51.86 -23.06
CA GLU A 249 -18.88 51.80 -21.62
C GLU A 249 -19.80 50.65 -21.20
N ARG A 250 -20.95 50.49 -21.88
CA ARG A 250 -21.87 49.36 -21.62
C ARG A 250 -21.20 48.01 -21.85
N PHE A 251 -20.52 47.83 -22.99
CA PHE A 251 -19.84 46.58 -23.32
C PHE A 251 -18.71 46.25 -22.34
N SER A 252 -17.90 47.27 -21.98
CA SER A 252 -16.81 47.16 -21.01
C SER A 252 -17.33 46.77 -19.62
N ASN A 253 -18.43 47.40 -19.18
CA ASN A 253 -19.07 47.07 -17.91
C ASN A 253 -19.58 45.63 -17.87
N ALA A 254 -20.27 45.17 -18.92
CA ALA A 254 -20.73 43.78 -19.01
C ALA A 254 -19.55 42.78 -18.97
N THR A 255 -18.47 43.10 -19.69
CA THR A 255 -17.22 42.31 -19.70
C THR A 255 -16.58 42.25 -18.31
N LYS A 256 -16.51 43.39 -17.62
CA LYS A 256 -15.94 43.49 -16.27
C LYS A 256 -16.68 42.61 -15.28
N VAL A 257 -18.02 42.68 -15.27
CA VAL A 257 -18.85 41.83 -14.40
C VAL A 257 -18.60 40.34 -14.66
N MET A 258 -18.47 39.94 -15.93
CA MET A 258 -18.15 38.55 -16.28
C MET A 258 -16.75 38.13 -15.84
N HIS A 259 -15.77 39.04 -15.87
CA HIS A 259 -14.43 38.78 -15.35
C HIS A 259 -14.39 38.64 -13.83
N ASP A 260 -15.13 39.50 -13.12
CA ASP A 260 -15.26 39.43 -11.67
C ASP A 260 -15.92 38.09 -11.26
N LYS A 261 -17.01 37.69 -11.94
CA LYS A 261 -17.62 36.36 -11.76
C LYS A 261 -16.65 35.21 -12.03
N ARG A 262 -15.78 35.33 -13.04
CA ARG A 262 -14.73 34.34 -13.32
C ARG A 262 -13.78 34.18 -12.15
N GLN A 263 -13.33 35.30 -11.59
CA GLN A 263 -12.40 35.33 -10.48
C GLN A 263 -13.03 34.69 -9.24
N GLU A 264 -14.29 35.00 -8.93
CA GLU A 264 -15.02 34.38 -7.83
C GLU A 264 -15.22 32.87 -8.02
N PHE A 265 -15.60 32.44 -9.22
CA PHE A 265 -15.76 31.02 -9.54
C PHE A 265 -14.43 30.26 -9.40
N GLN A 266 -13.34 30.84 -9.88
CA GLN A 266 -12.01 30.27 -9.74
C GLN A 266 -11.59 30.17 -8.27
N LYS A 267 -11.83 31.22 -7.48
CA LYS A 267 -11.55 31.22 -6.04
C LYS A 267 -12.32 30.11 -5.29
N LYS A 268 -13.63 29.99 -5.53
CA LYS A 268 -14.46 28.91 -4.95
C LYS A 268 -13.93 27.52 -5.33
N ARG A 269 -13.59 27.33 -6.60
CA ARG A 269 -13.03 26.06 -7.08
C ARG A 269 -11.69 25.73 -6.40
N ASP A 270 -10.84 26.72 -6.22
CA ASP A 270 -9.55 26.55 -5.54
C ASP A 270 -9.74 26.23 -4.05
N GLU A 271 -10.67 26.89 -3.36
CA GLU A 271 -11.05 26.60 -1.98
C GLU A 271 -11.60 25.17 -1.81
N GLU A 272 -12.45 24.71 -2.73
CA GLU A 272 -12.94 23.33 -2.75
C GLU A 272 -11.79 22.32 -2.95
N ILE A 273 -10.88 22.59 -3.90
CA ILE A 273 -9.72 21.73 -4.14
C ILE A 273 -8.84 21.66 -2.89
N GLN A 274 -8.60 22.78 -2.20
CA GLN A 274 -7.83 22.80 -0.95
C GLN A 274 -8.51 22.02 0.17
N THR A 275 -9.83 22.13 0.28
CA THR A 275 -10.62 21.34 1.26
C THR A 275 -10.50 19.85 0.98
N ARG A 276 -10.61 19.43 -0.29
CA ARG A 276 -10.44 18.01 -0.68
C ARG A 276 -9.00 17.51 -0.48
N LEU A 277 -8.00 18.37 -0.71
CA LEU A 277 -6.59 18.04 -0.46
C LEU A 277 -6.29 17.86 1.02
N THR A 278 -6.81 18.73 1.88
CA THR A 278 -6.63 18.62 3.33
C THR A 278 -7.27 17.34 3.86
N GLN A 279 -8.50 17.02 3.45
CA GLN A 279 -9.16 15.75 3.80
C GLN A 279 -8.33 14.52 3.37
N LYS A 280 -7.82 14.50 2.13
CA LYS A 280 -6.95 13.39 1.69
C LYS A 280 -5.66 13.28 2.49
N LYS A 281 -5.03 14.41 2.84
CA LYS A 281 -3.82 14.42 3.68
C LYS A 281 -4.11 13.91 5.09
N GLU A 282 -5.23 14.32 5.67
CA GLU A 282 -5.66 13.84 6.99
C GLU A 282 -5.89 12.32 7.01
N LEU A 283 -6.48 11.76 5.96
CA LEU A 283 -6.60 10.30 5.81
C LEU A 283 -5.23 9.60 5.77
N LEU A 284 -4.23 10.19 5.11
CA LEU A 284 -2.86 9.65 5.11
C LEU A 284 -2.21 9.73 6.48
N GLU A 285 -2.41 10.81 7.23
CA GLU A 285 -1.93 10.93 8.61
C GLU A 285 -2.62 9.93 9.54
N ASN A 286 -3.92 9.71 9.40
CA ASN A 286 -4.63 8.66 10.13
C ASN A 286 -4.12 7.27 9.77
N PHE A 287 -3.78 7.02 8.50
CA PHE A 287 -3.12 5.78 8.09
C PHE A 287 -1.76 5.61 8.79
N LYS A 288 -0.93 6.65 8.84
CA LYS A 288 0.37 6.63 9.52
C LYS A 288 0.23 6.33 11.01
N ARG A 289 -0.74 6.94 11.69
CA ARG A 289 -1.04 6.68 13.11
C ARG A 289 -1.38 5.20 13.37
N GLU A 290 -2.23 4.60 12.55
CA GLU A 290 -2.57 3.17 12.65
C GLU A 290 -1.35 2.28 12.36
N LEU A 291 -0.42 2.73 11.51
CA LEU A 291 0.82 2.01 11.19
C LEU A 291 1.88 2.08 12.31
N ALA A 292 1.82 3.10 13.17
CA ALA A 292 2.80 3.29 14.25
C ALA A 292 2.77 2.16 15.29
N THR A 293 1.61 1.53 15.48
CA THR A 293 1.42 0.43 16.42
C THR A 293 0.91 -0.80 15.69
N ILE A 294 1.79 -1.69 15.24
CA ILE A 294 1.39 -2.93 14.56
C ILE A 294 0.90 -3.94 15.60
N ALA A 295 -0.26 -4.55 15.35
CA ALA A 295 -0.82 -5.56 16.23
C ALA A 295 0.06 -6.83 16.29
N ASN A 296 0.15 -7.43 17.47
CA ASN A 296 0.94 -8.63 17.76
C ASN A 296 0.09 -9.93 17.75
N SER A 297 -1.14 -9.87 17.24
CA SER A 297 -2.05 -11.00 17.16
C SER A 297 -2.70 -11.08 15.79
N HIS A 298 -3.10 -12.29 15.38
CA HIS A 298 -3.79 -12.51 14.11
C HIS A 298 -5.07 -11.66 14.01
N GLN A 299 -5.90 -11.67 15.08
CA GLN A 299 -7.13 -10.89 15.15
C GLN A 299 -6.85 -9.38 15.09
N GLY A 300 -5.81 -8.90 15.78
CA GLY A 300 -5.43 -7.49 15.76
C GLY A 300 -4.94 -7.04 14.38
N ILE A 301 -4.15 -7.87 13.69
CA ILE A 301 -3.68 -7.60 12.33
C ILE A 301 -4.86 -7.55 11.35
N GLN A 302 -5.85 -8.45 11.49
CA GLN A 302 -7.06 -8.42 10.67
C GLN A 302 -7.91 -7.17 10.94
N ALA A 303 -8.09 -6.78 12.20
CA ALA A 303 -8.82 -5.58 12.57
C ALA A 303 -8.14 -4.31 12.02
N GLN A 304 -6.82 -4.21 12.15
CA GLN A 304 -6.04 -3.12 11.56
C GLN A 304 -6.16 -3.09 10.04
N PHE A 305 -6.04 -4.25 9.37
CA PHE A 305 -6.21 -4.32 7.93
C PHE A 305 -7.58 -3.78 7.49
N LYS A 306 -8.66 -4.13 8.19
CA LYS A 306 -10.01 -3.62 7.90
C LYS A 306 -10.09 -2.09 8.01
N LYS A 307 -9.50 -1.49 9.05
CA LYS A 307 -9.42 -0.03 9.21
C LYS A 307 -8.60 0.64 8.11
N LEU A 308 -7.45 0.06 7.75
CA LEU A 308 -6.60 0.61 6.69
C LEU A 308 -7.30 0.55 5.32
N VAL A 309 -8.07 -0.51 5.06
CA VAL A 309 -8.92 -0.61 3.86
C VAL A 309 -10.02 0.45 3.87
N SER A 310 -10.70 0.70 4.99
CA SER A 310 -11.71 1.78 5.04
C SER A 310 -11.10 3.16 4.79
N ILE A 311 -9.91 3.44 5.34
CA ILE A 311 -9.18 4.69 5.05
C ILE A 311 -8.87 4.81 3.55
N ARG A 312 -8.46 3.70 2.91
CA ARG A 312 -8.20 3.65 1.47
C ARG A 312 -9.46 3.96 0.66
N GLU A 313 -10.58 3.35 1.01
CA GLU A 313 -11.86 3.57 0.32
C GLU A 313 -12.29 5.03 0.44
N SER A 314 -12.28 5.60 1.64
CA SER A 314 -12.56 7.02 1.85
C SER A 314 -11.60 7.93 1.08
N PHE A 315 -10.32 7.54 0.96
CA PHE A 315 -9.34 8.30 0.17
C PHE A 315 -9.73 8.34 -1.32
N TYR A 316 -10.23 7.24 -1.88
CA TYR A 316 -10.64 7.19 -3.28
C TYR A 316 -12.00 7.83 -3.55
N GLN A 317 -12.91 7.87 -2.56
CA GLN A 317 -14.20 8.55 -2.65
C GLN A 317 -14.07 10.09 -2.79
N ILE A 318 -12.97 10.67 -2.33
CA ILE A 318 -12.71 12.11 -2.51
C ILE A 318 -12.24 12.35 -3.96
N GLU A 319 -13.14 12.83 -4.82
CA GLU A 319 -12.86 13.16 -6.22
C GLU A 319 -12.49 14.65 -6.42
N GLY A 320 -12.25 15.11 -7.65
CA GLY A 320 -12.10 16.54 -7.95
C GLY A 320 -10.75 17.18 -7.57
N VAL A 321 -9.71 16.39 -7.32
CA VAL A 321 -8.34 16.87 -7.10
C VAL A 321 -7.53 16.81 -8.41
N PRO A 322 -6.70 17.82 -8.74
CA PRO A 322 -5.86 17.80 -9.94
C PRO A 322 -4.95 16.56 -10.02
N TYR A 323 -4.80 15.99 -11.22
CA TYR A 323 -4.05 14.75 -11.46
C TYR A 323 -2.61 14.78 -10.93
N SER A 324 -1.90 15.90 -11.08
CA SER A 324 -0.52 16.05 -10.61
C SER A 324 -0.40 15.86 -9.09
N LEU A 325 -1.31 16.46 -8.33
CA LEU A 325 -1.37 16.37 -6.87
C LEU A 325 -1.91 15.00 -6.42
N GLN A 326 -2.89 14.45 -7.15
CA GLN A 326 -3.44 13.13 -6.85
C GLN A 326 -2.38 12.03 -7.03
N LYS A 327 -1.51 12.14 -8.04
CA LYS A 327 -0.45 11.16 -8.30
C LYS A 327 0.51 11.02 -7.11
N SER A 328 0.92 12.14 -6.49
CA SER A 328 1.83 12.09 -5.34
C SER A 328 1.16 11.47 -4.11
N LEU A 329 -0.09 11.87 -3.81
CA LEU A 329 -0.85 11.32 -2.69
C LEU A 329 -1.11 9.80 -2.84
N ILE A 330 -1.42 9.33 -4.05
CA ILE A 330 -1.57 7.89 -4.34
C ILE A 330 -0.24 7.13 -4.15
N ALA A 331 0.89 7.72 -4.55
CA ALA A 331 2.19 7.10 -4.35
C ALA A 331 2.51 6.95 -2.86
N GLU A 332 2.19 7.97 -2.05
CA GLU A 332 2.33 7.92 -0.60
C GLU A 332 1.43 6.84 0.03
N LEU A 333 0.15 6.78 -0.34
CA LEU A 333 -0.78 5.75 0.12
C LEU A 333 -0.26 4.33 -0.19
N LYS A 334 0.22 4.10 -1.42
CA LYS A 334 0.80 2.81 -1.83
C LYS A 334 2.02 2.45 -1.01
N LYS A 335 2.90 3.42 -0.72
CA LYS A 335 4.08 3.23 0.13
C LYS A 335 3.67 2.80 1.55
N LEU A 336 2.69 3.47 2.15
CA LEU A 336 2.17 3.13 3.48
C LEU A 336 1.55 1.71 3.50
N PHE A 337 0.74 1.36 2.50
CA PHE A 337 0.22 0.00 2.36
C PHE A 337 1.32 -1.06 2.21
N GLY A 338 2.39 -0.73 1.47
CA GLY A 338 3.56 -1.57 1.34
C GLY A 338 4.26 -1.81 2.69
N GLN A 339 4.41 -0.76 3.51
CA GLN A 339 4.97 -0.85 4.86
C GLN A 339 4.14 -1.75 5.78
N PHE A 340 2.81 -1.57 5.79
CA PHE A 340 1.92 -2.45 6.56
C PHE A 340 2.02 -3.92 6.09
N SER A 341 2.04 -4.14 4.77
CA SER A 341 2.14 -5.48 4.19
C SER A 341 3.46 -6.17 4.57
N LYS A 342 4.57 -5.41 4.57
CA LYS A 342 5.87 -5.90 5.02
C LYS A 342 5.83 -6.28 6.51
N ALA A 343 5.36 -5.38 7.38
CA ALA A 343 5.21 -5.65 8.80
C ALA A 343 4.34 -6.87 9.10
N LYS A 344 3.19 -7.00 8.41
CA LYS A 344 2.32 -8.16 8.49
C LYS A 344 3.06 -9.46 8.11
N ASN A 345 3.78 -9.44 6.99
CA ASN A 345 4.51 -10.61 6.52
C ASN A 345 5.63 -11.00 7.48
N ASP A 346 6.34 -10.01 8.03
CA ASP A 346 7.41 -10.22 9.01
C ASP A 346 6.87 -10.85 10.30
N PHE A 347 5.69 -10.42 10.78
CA PHE A 347 4.99 -11.05 11.90
C PHE A 347 4.65 -12.53 11.65
N TYR A 348 4.09 -12.87 10.48
CA TYR A 348 3.78 -14.28 10.18
C TYR A 348 5.04 -15.11 9.94
N LYS A 349 6.12 -14.51 9.42
CA LYS A 349 7.42 -15.17 9.28
C LYS A 349 8.05 -15.46 10.64
N SER A 350 8.05 -14.50 11.56
CA SER A 350 8.58 -14.71 12.91
C SER A 350 7.79 -15.77 13.65
N GLN A 351 6.45 -15.72 13.61
CA GLN A 351 5.61 -16.74 14.25
C GLN A 351 5.90 -18.16 13.70
N LYS A 352 6.07 -18.30 12.38
CA LYS A 352 6.44 -19.58 11.76
C LYS A 352 7.86 -20.03 12.14
N LYS A 353 8.80 -19.09 12.26
CA LYS A 353 10.18 -19.37 12.69
C LYS A 353 10.18 -19.84 14.14
N ASP A 354 9.56 -19.11 15.06
CA ASP A 354 9.45 -19.48 16.47
C ASP A 354 8.82 -20.87 16.63
N GLN A 355 7.79 -21.17 15.85
CA GLN A 355 7.15 -22.48 15.84
C GLN A 355 8.10 -23.59 15.34
N ARG A 356 8.88 -23.33 14.29
CA ARG A 356 9.90 -24.29 13.80
C ARG A 356 10.99 -24.50 14.84
N ASP A 357 11.49 -23.43 15.45
CA ASP A 357 12.53 -23.48 16.48
C ASP A 357 12.07 -24.29 17.69
N ARG A 358 10.82 -24.09 18.16
CA ARG A 358 10.20 -24.91 19.21
C ARG A 358 10.09 -26.39 18.82
N ILE A 359 9.77 -26.70 17.57
CA ILE A 359 9.71 -28.09 17.07
C ILE A 359 11.11 -28.71 17.07
N THR A 360 12.12 -27.97 16.60
CA THR A 360 13.52 -28.43 16.58
C THR A 360 14.02 -28.69 18.00
N GLN A 361 13.82 -27.76 18.94
CA GLN A 361 14.19 -27.93 20.35
C GLN A 361 13.53 -29.17 20.96
N LYS A 362 12.24 -29.42 20.68
CA LYS A 362 11.55 -30.64 21.16
C LYS A 362 12.14 -31.92 20.57
N LYS A 363 12.54 -31.91 19.30
CA LYS A 363 13.22 -33.06 18.67
C LYS A 363 14.61 -33.30 19.27
N GLU A 364 15.35 -32.23 19.57
CA GLU A 364 16.66 -32.33 20.22
C GLU A 364 16.55 -32.90 21.64
N LEU A 365 15.53 -32.51 22.41
CA LEU A 365 15.27 -33.11 23.73
C LEU A 365 14.95 -34.60 23.62
N ILE A 366 14.17 -35.01 22.62
CA ILE A 366 13.90 -36.43 22.35
C ILE A 366 15.20 -37.16 22.00
N ALA A 367 16.04 -36.61 21.12
CA ALA A 367 17.31 -37.22 20.75
C ALA A 367 18.24 -37.38 21.97
N LYS A 368 18.32 -36.37 22.85
CA LYS A 368 19.06 -36.45 24.11
C LYS A 368 18.50 -37.54 25.04
N ALA A 369 17.17 -37.59 25.18
CA ALA A 369 16.51 -38.62 25.99
C ALA A 369 16.78 -40.03 25.42
N GLU A 370 16.75 -40.20 24.10
CA GLU A 370 17.01 -41.48 23.43
C GLU A 370 18.46 -41.96 23.60
N LEU A 371 19.44 -41.05 23.63
CA LEU A 371 20.83 -41.40 23.92
C LEU A 371 21.05 -41.84 25.37
N LEU A 372 20.32 -41.23 26.30
CA LEU A 372 20.49 -41.47 27.74
C LEU A 372 19.64 -42.64 28.26
N LYS A 373 18.59 -43.05 27.53
CA LYS A 373 17.60 -44.02 28.02
C LYS A 373 18.18 -45.37 28.41
N ASP A 374 19.30 -45.75 27.80
CA ASP A 374 19.91 -47.07 28.00
C ASP A 374 21.04 -47.09 29.05
N SER A 375 21.39 -45.92 29.62
CA SER A 375 22.44 -45.75 30.63
C SER A 375 22.12 -46.45 31.94
N ASP A 376 23.10 -47.19 32.47
CA ASP A 376 23.03 -47.85 33.79
C ASP A 376 23.54 -46.97 34.95
N ASN A 377 24.08 -45.78 34.67
CA ASN A 377 24.46 -44.81 35.71
C ASN A 377 23.24 -43.98 36.12
N PHE A 378 22.41 -44.56 36.98
CA PHE A 378 21.14 -43.95 37.41
C PHE A 378 21.31 -42.67 38.23
N ASP A 379 22.41 -42.54 38.99
CA ASP A 379 22.68 -41.37 39.84
C ASP A 379 22.93 -40.10 39.02
N GLU A 380 23.63 -40.23 37.88
CA GLU A 380 23.88 -39.11 36.97
C GLU A 380 22.74 -38.91 35.96
N THR A 381 22.08 -40.00 35.53
CA THR A 381 21.10 -39.95 34.43
C THR A 381 19.71 -39.49 34.91
N THR A 382 19.32 -39.77 36.16
CA THR A 382 18.01 -39.37 36.70
C THR A 382 17.82 -37.84 36.77
N PRO A 383 18.78 -37.05 37.32
CA PRO A 383 18.69 -35.59 37.31
C PRO A 383 18.59 -35.02 35.89
N LEU A 384 19.27 -35.63 34.91
CA LEU A 384 19.21 -35.22 33.51
C LEU A 384 17.82 -35.45 32.90
N PHE A 385 17.18 -36.60 33.14
CA PHE A 385 15.80 -36.83 32.67
C PHE A 385 14.80 -35.86 33.31
N ILE A 386 14.95 -35.52 34.59
CA ILE A 386 14.13 -34.51 35.26
C ILE A 386 14.34 -33.14 34.61
N ALA A 387 15.58 -32.77 34.29
CA ALA A 387 15.90 -31.53 33.58
C ALA A 387 15.28 -31.51 32.17
N LEU A 388 15.39 -32.60 31.41
CA LEU A 388 14.76 -32.72 30.08
C LEU A 388 13.23 -32.54 30.14
N GLN A 389 12.57 -33.09 31.17
CA GLN A 389 11.12 -32.88 31.37
C GLN A 389 10.77 -31.44 31.71
N LYS A 390 11.61 -30.75 32.48
CA LYS A 390 11.45 -29.32 32.78
C LYS A 390 11.65 -28.47 31.51
N ASP A 391 12.69 -28.75 30.74
CA ASP A 391 13.00 -28.06 29.49
C ASP A 391 11.88 -28.27 28.46
N TRP A 392 11.32 -29.48 28.38
CA TRP A 392 10.17 -29.76 27.52
C TRP A 392 8.97 -28.86 27.81
N LYS A 393 8.67 -28.64 29.10
CA LYS A 393 7.58 -27.75 29.54
C LYS A 393 7.89 -26.28 29.23
N ALA A 394 9.16 -25.88 29.29
CA ALA A 394 9.60 -24.51 29.04
C ALA A 394 9.50 -24.07 27.56
N ILE A 395 9.69 -24.97 26.59
CA ILE A 395 9.65 -24.67 25.14
C ILE A 395 8.26 -24.14 24.67
N GLY A 396 7.20 -24.46 25.40
CA GLY A 396 5.84 -23.98 25.11
C GLY A 396 5.10 -24.78 24.02
N PRO A 397 3.91 -24.32 23.61
CA PRO A 397 3.02 -25.09 22.73
C PRO A 397 3.47 -25.07 21.27
N VAL A 398 3.19 -26.17 20.57
CA VAL A 398 3.34 -26.37 19.11
C VAL A 398 2.03 -26.97 18.58
N PRO A 399 1.71 -26.89 17.27
CA PRO A 399 0.43 -27.41 16.78
C PRO A 399 0.27 -28.90 17.04
N ARG A 400 -0.93 -29.30 17.48
CA ARG A 400 -1.27 -30.68 17.87
C ARG A 400 -0.82 -31.74 16.87
N LYS A 401 -1.04 -31.51 15.56
CA LYS A 401 -0.65 -32.44 14.49
C LYS A 401 0.83 -32.85 14.52
N ILE A 402 1.72 -31.95 14.97
CA ILE A 402 3.16 -32.21 15.08
C ILE A 402 3.55 -32.46 16.55
N GLY A 403 2.91 -31.77 17.48
CA GLY A 403 3.19 -31.85 18.91
C GLY A 403 2.83 -33.19 19.54
N ASP A 404 1.68 -33.76 19.18
CA ASP A 404 1.17 -34.98 19.81
C ASP A 404 2.07 -36.20 19.52
N PRO A 405 2.54 -36.43 18.26
CA PRO A 405 3.54 -37.48 18.00
C PRO A 405 4.84 -37.27 18.77
N LEU A 406 5.38 -36.03 18.81
CA LEU A 406 6.62 -35.73 19.52
C LEU A 406 6.48 -35.97 21.02
N TRP A 407 5.35 -35.57 21.61
CA TRP A 407 5.07 -35.83 23.03
C TRP A 407 4.94 -37.31 23.32
N LYS A 408 4.27 -38.07 22.45
CA LYS A 408 4.13 -39.52 22.60
C LYS A 408 5.51 -40.19 22.60
N THR A 409 6.39 -39.84 21.66
CA THR A 409 7.76 -40.36 21.62
C THR A 409 8.51 -39.98 22.89
N PHE A 410 8.58 -38.70 23.24
CA PHE A 410 9.29 -38.23 24.44
C PHE A 410 8.81 -38.93 25.73
N LYS A 411 7.49 -39.07 25.89
CA LYS A 411 6.89 -39.75 27.03
C LYS A 411 7.24 -41.23 27.06
N LEU A 412 7.21 -41.92 25.91
CA LEU A 412 7.61 -43.32 25.82
C LEU A 412 9.09 -43.50 26.17
N THR A 413 9.98 -42.62 25.69
CA THR A 413 11.41 -42.64 26.04
C THR A 413 11.63 -42.44 27.55
N CYS A 414 10.94 -41.47 28.15
CA CYS A 414 11.01 -41.24 29.60
C CYS A 414 10.47 -42.44 30.39
N ASN A 415 9.31 -42.97 30.00
CA ASN A 415 8.70 -44.12 30.66
C ASN A 415 9.62 -45.33 30.60
N TYR A 416 10.22 -45.62 29.45
CA TYR A 416 11.18 -46.73 29.31
C TYR A 416 12.35 -46.62 30.30
N TYR A 417 12.94 -45.42 30.44
CA TYR A 417 14.01 -45.18 31.41
C TYR A 417 13.54 -45.39 32.86
N PHE A 418 12.42 -44.77 33.25
CA PHE A 418 11.90 -44.89 34.62
C PHE A 418 11.39 -46.30 34.94
N ASP A 419 10.84 -47.02 33.96
CA ASP A 419 10.44 -48.43 34.10
C ASP A 419 11.67 -49.31 34.35
N ARG A 420 12.81 -49.05 33.68
CA ARG A 420 14.10 -49.71 33.99
C ARG A 420 14.61 -49.37 35.39
N LEU A 421 14.57 -48.10 35.78
CA LEU A 421 14.95 -47.67 37.13
C LEU A 421 14.10 -48.37 38.20
N HIS A 422 12.78 -48.42 38.02
CA HIS A 422 11.86 -49.07 38.93
C HIS A 422 11.97 -50.60 38.90
N GLY A 423 12.25 -51.20 37.74
CA GLY A 423 12.58 -52.60 37.59
C GLY A 423 13.83 -52.99 38.38
N ASN A 424 14.92 -52.22 38.21
CA ASN A 424 16.15 -52.38 38.99
C ASN A 424 15.91 -52.17 40.49
N ALA A 425 15.11 -51.18 40.88
CA ALA A 425 14.74 -50.95 42.28
C ALA A 425 13.91 -52.11 42.87
N LYS A 426 13.05 -52.76 42.07
CA LYS A 426 12.28 -53.95 42.48
C LYS A 426 13.17 -55.19 42.62
N VAL A 427 14.11 -55.40 41.69
CA VAL A 427 15.10 -56.49 41.76
C VAL A 427 16.02 -56.30 42.98
N ALA A 428 16.47 -55.06 43.23
CA ALA A 428 17.24 -54.71 44.42
C ALA A 428 16.45 -54.97 45.73
N LYS A 429 15.14 -54.64 45.76
CA LYS A 429 14.25 -54.95 46.90
C LYS A 429 13.93 -56.44 47.06
N GLN A 430 13.93 -57.23 45.98
CA GLN A 430 13.75 -58.69 46.03
C GLN A 430 15.00 -59.44 46.48
N LYS A 431 16.20 -58.90 46.21
CA LYS A 431 17.48 -59.43 46.70
C LYS A 431 17.81 -59.06 48.15
N GLN A 432 17.06 -58.16 48.78
CA GLN A 432 17.23 -57.82 50.20
C GLN A 432 16.83 -59.00 51.08
N SER A 433 17.77 -59.48 51.89
CA SER A 433 17.50 -60.50 52.90
C SER A 433 16.43 -59.99 53.89
N PRO A 434 15.70 -60.89 54.58
CA PRO A 434 14.82 -60.50 55.68
C PRO A 434 15.52 -59.60 56.71
N LEU A 435 16.83 -59.82 56.94
CA LEU A 435 17.64 -59.02 57.84
C LEU A 435 17.87 -57.59 57.31
N ASP A 436 18.13 -57.42 56.01
CA ASP A 436 18.30 -56.11 55.37
C ASP A 436 17.02 -55.26 55.44
N LYS A 437 15.86 -55.90 55.31
CA LYS A 437 14.56 -55.21 55.43
C LYS A 437 14.36 -54.64 56.84
N VAL A 438 14.60 -55.47 57.86
CA VAL A 438 14.51 -55.04 59.26
C VAL A 438 15.57 -53.98 59.59
N PHE A 439 16.77 -54.09 59.03
CA PHE A 439 17.82 -53.07 59.18
C PHE A 439 17.40 -51.71 58.62
N ASN A 440 16.83 -51.68 57.41
CA ASN A 440 16.37 -50.47 56.75
C ASN A 440 15.19 -49.82 57.48
N GLU A 441 14.19 -50.60 57.91
CA GLU A 441 13.06 -50.10 58.71
C GLU A 441 13.53 -49.55 60.06
N ARG A 442 14.49 -50.22 60.70
CA ARG A 442 15.11 -49.73 61.94
C ARG A 442 15.83 -48.40 61.72
N SER A 443 16.57 -48.26 60.63
CA SER A 443 17.28 -47.03 60.28
C SER A 443 16.29 -45.88 60.03
N HIS A 444 15.19 -46.15 59.35
CA HIS A 444 14.12 -45.17 59.12
C HIS A 444 13.45 -44.73 60.41
N LEU A 445 13.06 -45.66 61.28
CA LEU A 445 12.47 -45.34 62.59
C LEU A 445 13.42 -44.50 63.46
N LYS A 446 14.73 -44.79 63.43
CA LYS A 446 15.73 -43.99 64.16
C LYS A 446 15.77 -42.54 63.67
N LYS A 447 15.78 -42.31 62.34
CA LYS A 447 15.74 -40.96 61.78
C LYS A 447 14.48 -40.20 62.16
N LEU A 448 13.32 -40.86 62.07
CA LEU A 448 12.05 -40.24 62.47
C LEU A 448 12.03 -39.90 63.98
N MET A 449 12.61 -40.76 64.82
CA MET A 449 12.79 -40.46 66.24
C MET A 449 13.73 -39.26 66.47
N GLU A 450 14.84 -39.16 65.74
CA GLU A 450 15.77 -38.02 65.83
C GLU A 450 15.07 -36.71 65.45
N GLU A 451 14.24 -36.71 64.40
CA GLU A 451 13.42 -35.56 63.99
C GLU A 451 12.42 -35.17 65.09
N VAL A 452 11.65 -36.11 65.63
CA VAL A 452 10.68 -35.85 66.71
C VAL A 452 11.38 -35.35 67.98
N ILE A 453 12.55 -35.89 68.33
CA ILE A 453 13.36 -35.41 69.46
C ILE A 453 13.84 -33.98 69.23
N ALA A 454 14.28 -33.65 68.01
CA ALA A 454 14.70 -32.30 67.66
C ALA A 454 13.52 -31.30 67.75
N GLU A 455 12.33 -31.68 67.27
CA GLU A 455 11.11 -30.89 67.41
C GLU A 455 10.73 -30.66 68.88
N ILE A 456 10.78 -31.71 69.72
CA ILE A 456 10.52 -31.59 71.16
C ILE A 456 11.50 -30.61 71.80
N ARG A 457 12.81 -30.75 71.53
CA ARG A 457 13.84 -29.84 72.05
C ARG A 457 13.61 -28.40 71.62
N GLN A 458 13.21 -28.18 70.37
CA GLN A 458 12.91 -26.83 69.89
C GLN A 458 11.70 -26.24 70.62
N LEU A 459 10.64 -27.03 70.84
CA LEU A 459 9.47 -26.59 71.58
C LEU A 459 9.79 -26.35 73.06
N GLU A 460 10.63 -27.18 73.69
CA GLU A 460 11.10 -27.03 75.07
C GLU A 460 11.98 -25.78 75.24
N ASN A 461 12.94 -25.55 74.34
CA ASN A 461 13.75 -24.32 74.33
C ASN A 461 12.88 -23.09 74.13
N ASN A 462 11.89 -23.15 73.22
CA ASN A 462 10.94 -22.06 73.01
C ASN A 462 10.11 -21.79 74.28
N LEU A 463 9.76 -22.83 75.04
CA LEU A 463 9.10 -22.67 76.34
C LEU A 463 10.01 -22.06 77.38
N GLU A 464 11.31 -22.33 77.38
CA GLU A 464 12.25 -21.76 78.36
C GLU A 464 12.33 -20.22 78.27
N PHE A 465 12.03 -19.64 77.11
CA PHE A 465 11.89 -18.19 76.92
C PHE A 465 10.62 -17.58 77.54
N PHE A 466 9.62 -18.41 77.89
CA PHE A 466 8.37 -17.99 78.54
C PHE A 466 8.29 -18.65 79.93
N ASN A 467 8.22 -17.89 81.03
CA ASN A 467 8.14 -18.48 82.38
C ASN A 467 7.15 -19.66 82.44
N SER A 468 7.68 -20.88 82.54
CA SER A 468 6.94 -22.13 82.27
C SER A 468 5.84 -22.44 83.28
N ASP A 469 5.79 -21.70 84.38
CA ASP A 469 4.86 -21.88 85.48
C ASP A 469 3.51 -21.18 85.25
N ASP A 470 3.41 -20.29 84.25
CA ASP A 470 2.15 -19.62 83.91
C ASP A 470 1.31 -20.43 82.90
N THR A 471 0.74 -21.52 83.40
CA THR A 471 -0.20 -22.37 82.66
C THR A 471 -1.53 -21.69 82.32
N SER A 472 -1.76 -20.44 82.77
CA SER A 472 -2.92 -19.63 82.40
C SER A 472 -2.83 -19.04 80.98
N ASN A 473 -1.64 -19.02 80.36
CA ASN A 473 -1.47 -18.51 79.00
C ASN A 473 -1.88 -19.59 77.96
N PRO A 474 -2.91 -19.33 77.13
CA PRO A 474 -3.37 -20.29 76.11
C PRO A 474 -2.30 -20.74 75.12
N LEU A 475 -1.29 -19.90 74.85
CA LEU A 475 -0.17 -20.26 73.98
C LEU A 475 0.77 -21.26 74.66
N ILE A 476 1.12 -21.04 75.93
CA ILE A 476 1.96 -21.96 76.73
C ILE A 476 1.26 -23.31 76.87
N ALA A 477 -0.04 -23.31 77.20
CA ALA A 477 -0.85 -24.52 77.28
C ALA A 477 -0.89 -25.29 75.94
N SER A 478 -0.96 -24.57 74.81
CA SER A 478 -0.94 -25.20 73.48
C SER A 478 0.41 -25.85 73.15
N VAL A 479 1.52 -25.22 73.55
CA VAL A 479 2.87 -25.73 73.33
C VAL A 479 3.16 -26.94 74.21
N LEU A 480 2.77 -26.91 75.49
CA LEU A 480 2.86 -28.06 76.39
C LEU A 480 2.07 -29.27 75.86
N LYS A 481 0.85 -29.05 75.36
CA LYS A 481 0.04 -30.10 74.73
C LYS A 481 0.69 -30.67 73.46
N ASN A 482 1.36 -29.84 72.67
CA ASN A 482 2.11 -30.29 71.50
C ASN A 482 3.34 -31.12 71.87
N ILE A 483 4.09 -30.69 72.89
CA ILE A 483 5.22 -31.46 73.43
C ILE A 483 4.75 -32.82 73.95
N GLU A 484 3.64 -32.87 74.69
CA GLU A 484 3.06 -34.12 75.20
C GLU A 484 2.65 -35.05 74.05
N LYS A 485 1.98 -34.52 73.03
CA LYS A 485 1.61 -35.29 71.83
C LYS A 485 2.84 -35.87 71.12
N LYS A 486 3.92 -35.08 71.01
CA LYS A 486 5.19 -35.50 70.38
C LYS A 486 5.95 -36.51 71.24
N LYS A 487 5.92 -36.40 72.57
CA LYS A 487 6.45 -37.41 73.49
C LYS A 487 5.70 -38.74 73.34
N LEU A 488 4.38 -38.70 73.20
CA LEU A 488 3.56 -39.89 72.96
C LEU A 488 3.82 -40.52 71.57
N GLU A 489 4.09 -39.70 70.56
CA GLU A 489 4.56 -40.17 69.24
C GLU A 489 5.94 -40.84 69.35
N LEU A 490 6.88 -40.23 70.07
CA LEU A 490 8.20 -40.78 70.32
C LEU A 490 8.14 -42.13 71.03
N ASP A 491 7.29 -42.29 72.05
CA ASP A 491 7.08 -43.55 72.76
C ASP A 491 6.56 -44.66 71.83
N LYS A 492 5.64 -44.33 70.92
CA LYS A 492 5.16 -45.28 69.90
C LYS A 492 6.27 -45.72 68.97
N LEU A 493 7.09 -44.79 68.48
CA LEU A 493 8.24 -45.08 67.62
C LEU A 493 9.29 -45.93 68.35
N GLN A 494 9.56 -45.65 69.63
CA GLN A 494 10.42 -46.47 70.48
C GLN A 494 9.88 -47.89 70.64
N GLY A 495 8.56 -48.04 70.83
CA GLY A 495 7.89 -49.33 70.91
C GLY A 495 8.02 -50.15 69.62
N GLN A 496 7.87 -49.51 68.46
CA GLN A 496 8.09 -50.13 67.15
C GLN A 496 9.56 -50.53 66.95
N LEU A 497 10.50 -49.65 67.33
CA LEU A 497 11.93 -49.93 67.25
C LEU A 497 12.33 -51.13 68.12
N LYS A 498 11.73 -51.27 69.32
CA LYS A 498 11.94 -52.44 70.19
C LYS A 498 11.48 -53.73 69.50
N LYS A 499 10.31 -53.72 68.86
CA LYS A 499 9.80 -54.89 68.11
C LYS A 499 10.75 -55.28 66.97
N LEU A 500 11.19 -54.31 66.17
CA LEU A 500 12.17 -54.57 65.10
C LEU A 500 13.53 -55.04 65.63
N ASN A 501 13.97 -54.60 66.80
CA ASN A 501 15.22 -55.08 67.40
C ASN A 501 15.12 -56.56 67.82
N VAL A 502 13.96 -56.99 68.34
CA VAL A 502 13.69 -58.40 68.66
C VAL A 502 13.67 -59.23 67.39
N GLU A 503 12.97 -58.76 66.36
CA GLU A 503 12.90 -59.42 65.06
C GLU A 503 14.28 -59.52 64.39
N ARG A 504 15.07 -58.44 64.40
CA ARG A 504 16.46 -58.44 63.93
C ARG A 504 17.30 -59.48 64.66
N ASN A 505 17.23 -59.54 65.98
CA ASN A 505 18.03 -60.49 66.76
C ASN A 505 17.63 -61.93 66.46
N LYS A 506 16.34 -62.18 66.25
CA LYS A 506 15.83 -63.50 65.84
C LYS A 506 16.38 -63.89 64.47
N LEU A 507 16.27 -63.01 63.49
CA LEU A 507 16.76 -63.23 62.13
C LEU A 507 18.29 -63.37 62.07
N GLN A 508 19.03 -62.59 62.87
CA GLN A 508 20.48 -62.71 62.98
C GLN A 508 20.88 -64.07 63.56
N LYS A 509 20.20 -64.51 64.61
CA LYS A 509 20.44 -65.82 65.22
C LYS A 509 20.15 -66.97 64.26
N GLU A 510 19.03 -66.90 63.52
CA GLU A 510 18.70 -67.88 62.48
C GLU A 510 19.75 -67.91 61.36
N GLN A 511 20.32 -66.76 61.00
CA GLN A 511 21.40 -66.65 60.02
C GLN A 511 22.73 -67.22 60.55
N ASP A 512 23.09 -66.93 61.79
CA ASP A 512 24.31 -67.43 62.44
C ASP A 512 24.24 -68.97 62.65
N GLU A 513 23.06 -69.50 63.01
CA GLU A 513 22.82 -70.96 63.14
C GLU A 513 22.88 -71.67 61.78
N ALA A 514 22.35 -71.05 60.71
CA ALA A 514 22.45 -71.58 59.36
C ALA A 514 23.90 -71.62 58.87
N ALA A 515 24.68 -70.57 59.11
CA ALA A 515 26.10 -70.52 58.77
C ALA A 515 26.93 -71.56 59.52
N ALA A 516 26.67 -71.75 60.83
CA ALA A 516 27.35 -72.78 61.62
C ALA A 516 27.00 -74.20 61.16
N ALA A 517 25.77 -74.43 60.68
CA ALA A 517 25.35 -75.72 60.12
C ALA A 517 25.96 -75.99 58.72
N GLU A 518 26.22 -74.95 57.93
CA GLU A 518 26.97 -75.04 56.66
C GLU A 518 28.45 -75.32 56.90
N GLU A 519 29.11 -74.61 57.82
CA GLU A 519 30.50 -74.88 58.21
C GLU A 519 30.69 -76.28 58.79
N GLN A 520 29.71 -76.80 59.54
CA GLN A 520 29.74 -78.19 60.03
C GLN A 520 29.59 -79.21 58.90
N LYS A 521 28.76 -78.93 57.88
CA LYS A 521 28.65 -79.78 56.70
C LYS A 521 29.90 -79.77 55.84
N GLU A 522 30.51 -78.60 55.62
CA GLU A 522 31.78 -78.48 54.89
C GLU A 522 32.91 -79.18 55.65
N ALA A 523 32.96 -79.07 56.98
CA ALA A 523 33.95 -79.77 57.80
C ALA A 523 33.71 -81.30 57.90
N GLU A 524 32.48 -81.78 57.71
CA GLU A 524 32.16 -83.21 57.58
C GLU A 524 32.47 -83.74 56.18
N GLU A 525 32.27 -82.94 55.13
CA GLU A 525 32.67 -83.27 53.76
C GLU A 525 34.20 -83.32 53.61
N GLU A 526 34.95 -82.37 54.17
CA GLU A 526 36.43 -82.39 54.19
C GLU A 526 37.00 -83.57 54.98
N LYS A 527 36.31 -84.05 56.03
CA LYS A 527 36.72 -85.26 56.78
C LYS A 527 36.34 -86.57 56.10
N SER A 528 35.58 -86.51 55.01
CA SER A 528 35.21 -87.69 54.21
C SER A 528 36.09 -87.89 52.97
N GLU A 529 36.96 -86.92 52.65
CA GLU A 529 37.92 -86.97 51.54
C GLU A 529 39.38 -87.28 51.95
N ASP A 530 39.67 -87.43 53.25
CA ASP A 530 40.90 -88.00 53.84
C ASP A 530 40.61 -89.37 54.50
#